data_AF-J0D3F0-F1
#
_entry.id   AF-J0D3F0-F1
#
_cell.length_a   1.000
_cell.length_b   1.000
_cell.length_c   1.000
_cell.angle_alpha   90.00
_cell.angle_beta   90.00
_cell.angle_gamma   90.00
#
_symmetry.space_group_name_H-M   'P 1'
#
loop_
_entity.id
_entity.type
_entity.pdbx_description
1 polymer ?
#
loop_
_entity_poly.entity_id
_entity_poly.type
_entity_poly.pdbx_seq_one_letter_code
_entity_poly.pdbx_strand_id
1 'polypeptide(L)'
;MTLASHRLPKDAFKAYSKKEYHGEQPPKPCNACWHIAGSTLVVLGYNEDAKDVRRTASGGDPTLEIPWCSMDTIAHIMQRLEEKLMIPRAHWVLVAEGRVLERALIAFNSVIFSKTTPELVLVPHAAVDDYKKSAVPTPRTAVEIANTLFRLVEPLGSQDAKSWAAYIKQRRYLNTRLQELVVHGFDDYNMESPEGGMLEQIRLNTIRVLSSVKGVRPDTLRSTLEAVTPWQLDIEGSESGVGRVEMTTRIHSLRRPAAVDVKVDPSMCKVSYRVLDPVPADSVPKSARAGTWKSLLGWDQRDVNAYKGYRGPDERFDMSAFEVQSVKTVLYGDAIDISLVDTVRLLLASLGVYINLRIPDADYVEETPDDRYMSNEGGGNKDRFAFLSHELRYDFPRSEWLGVHIRRACNAPIPSDTDFGRTGAALRDHDVGGELDAAELDAMNY
;
A
#
# COMPACT_ATOMS: atom_id res chain seq x y z
N MET A 1 38.90 17.87 22.02
CA MET A 1 37.78 17.60 22.94
C MET A 1 37.18 16.27 22.51
N THR A 2 36.96 15.33 23.42
CA THR A 2 36.49 13.96 23.12
C THR A 2 34.97 13.88 23.29
N LEU A 3 34.27 12.98 22.58
CA LEU A 3 32.84 12.72 22.75
C LEU A 3 32.50 12.37 24.20
N ALA A 4 33.36 11.60 24.86
CA ALA A 4 33.18 11.25 26.27
C ALA A 4 33.05 12.48 27.19
N SER A 5 33.77 13.57 26.88
CA SER A 5 33.70 14.83 27.64
C SER A 5 32.37 15.58 27.49
N HIS A 6 31.56 15.22 26.49
CA HIS A 6 30.23 15.80 26.25
C HIS A 6 29.09 14.97 26.86
N ARG A 7 29.40 13.89 27.58
CA ARG A 7 28.38 13.05 28.22
C ARG A 7 27.74 13.78 29.39
N LEU A 8 26.42 13.90 29.34
CA LEU A 8 25.64 14.58 30.37
C LEU A 8 25.24 13.58 31.47
N PRO A 9 25.23 14.00 32.75
CA PRO A 9 24.52 13.28 33.81
C PRO A 9 23.05 13.10 33.44
N LYS A 10 22.42 12.02 33.92
CA LYS A 10 21.04 11.65 33.56
C LYS A 10 20.04 12.81 33.72
N ASP A 11 20.12 13.57 34.79
CA ASP A 11 19.18 14.68 35.04
C ASP A 11 19.46 15.90 34.15
N ALA A 12 20.73 16.19 33.86
CA ALA A 12 21.11 17.22 32.91
C ALA A 12 20.68 16.85 31.48
N PHE A 13 20.81 15.56 31.11
CA PHE A 13 20.34 15.06 29.82
C PHE A 13 18.82 15.19 29.70
N LYS A 14 18.05 14.81 30.73
CA LYS A 14 16.59 15.00 30.75
C LYS A 14 16.19 16.47 30.54
N ALA A 15 16.88 17.41 31.19
CA ALA A 15 16.63 18.84 31.03
C ALA A 15 16.95 19.31 29.60
N TYR A 16 18.06 18.82 29.02
CA TYR A 16 18.41 19.05 27.63
C TYR A 16 17.36 18.49 26.68
N SER A 17 16.96 17.23 26.80
CA SER A 17 15.96 16.59 25.93
C SER A 17 14.62 17.28 26.00
N LYS A 18 14.18 17.72 27.19
CA LYS A 18 12.93 18.48 27.35
C LYS A 18 12.96 19.83 26.62
N LYS A 19 14.13 20.45 26.52
CA LYS A 19 14.33 21.73 25.82
C LYS A 19 14.44 21.54 24.31
N GLU A 20 15.23 20.55 23.87
CA GLU A 20 15.55 20.32 22.46
C GLU A 20 14.38 19.68 21.70
N TYR A 21 13.63 18.77 22.35
CA TYR A 21 12.56 17.99 21.71
C TYR A 21 11.16 18.42 22.20
N HIS A 22 11.01 19.68 22.60
CA HIS A 22 9.72 20.17 23.10
C HIS A 22 8.65 20.12 22.00
N GLY A 23 7.74 19.16 22.07
CA GLY A 23 6.70 18.93 21.06
C GLY A 23 7.06 17.91 19.97
N GLU A 24 8.29 17.42 19.95
CA GLU A 24 8.75 16.34 19.06
C GLU A 24 8.95 15.07 19.89
N GLN A 25 7.85 14.38 20.22
CA GLN A 25 8.00 13.01 20.70
C GLN A 25 8.42 12.16 19.50
N PRO A 26 9.52 11.37 19.61
CA PRO A 26 9.83 10.41 18.57
C PRO A 26 8.62 9.48 18.48
N PRO A 27 8.17 9.10 17.28
CA PRO A 27 7.09 8.14 17.15
C PRO A 27 7.47 6.94 18.02
N LYS A 28 6.57 6.59 18.95
CA LYS A 28 6.71 5.36 19.72
C LYS A 28 6.98 4.25 18.71
N PRO A 29 7.90 3.31 18.98
CA PRO A 29 8.13 2.18 18.09
C PRO A 29 6.76 1.58 17.78
N CYS A 30 6.33 1.82 16.55
CA CYS A 30 4.93 1.77 16.20
C CYS A 30 4.56 0.30 16.09
N ASN A 31 3.64 -0.21 16.91
CA ASN A 31 3.11 -1.56 16.67
C ASN A 31 2.39 -1.65 15.30
N ALA A 32 2.07 -0.50 14.72
CA ALA A 32 1.51 -0.31 13.40
C ALA A 32 2.55 0.23 12.38
N CYS A 33 3.87 0.04 12.55
CA CYS A 33 4.78 0.26 11.43
C CYS A 33 4.57 -0.89 10.43
N TRP A 34 3.84 -0.59 9.35
CA TRP A 34 3.27 -1.55 8.40
C TRP A 34 4.24 -2.55 7.77
N HIS A 35 5.55 -2.34 7.91
CA HIS A 35 6.54 -3.14 7.21
C HIS A 35 7.45 -3.98 8.12
N ILE A 36 7.76 -3.60 9.37
CA ILE A 36 8.63 -4.41 10.22
C ILE A 36 8.42 -4.09 11.71
N ALA A 37 7.73 -4.96 12.46
CA ALA A 37 7.70 -4.88 13.92
C ALA A 37 9.09 -5.28 14.50
N GLY A 38 9.65 -4.45 15.37
CA GLY A 38 10.73 -4.84 16.29
C GLY A 38 12.09 -5.17 15.67
N SER A 39 12.59 -4.41 14.69
CA SER A 39 13.98 -4.59 14.21
C SER A 39 15.00 -3.83 15.05
N THR A 40 16.20 -4.39 15.15
CA THR A 40 17.38 -3.72 15.71
C THR A 40 18.34 -3.33 14.58
N LEU A 41 18.98 -2.17 14.74
CA LEU A 41 20.15 -1.77 13.95
C LEU A 41 21.36 -1.74 14.87
N VAL A 42 22.54 -1.93 14.29
CA VAL A 42 23.80 -1.91 15.02
C VAL A 42 24.52 -0.58 14.77
N VAL A 43 24.95 0.06 15.85
CA VAL A 43 25.80 1.25 15.80
C VAL A 43 27.24 0.88 16.15
N LEU A 44 28.16 1.21 15.25
CA LEU A 44 29.61 1.04 15.38
C LEU A 44 30.27 2.38 15.73
N GLY A 45 31.42 2.37 16.38
CA GLY A 45 32.23 3.57 16.63
C GLY A 45 33.35 3.72 15.60
N TYR A 46 33.51 4.91 15.01
CA TYR A 46 34.56 5.15 14.01
C TYR A 46 35.98 5.11 14.60
N ASN A 47 36.27 5.99 15.55
CA ASN A 47 37.56 6.09 16.24
C ASN A 47 37.45 5.61 17.70
N GLU A 48 38.57 5.55 18.42
CA GLU A 48 38.58 5.06 19.81
C GLU A 48 37.62 5.85 20.72
N ASP A 49 37.52 7.17 20.54
CA ASP A 49 36.57 8.01 21.27
C ASP A 49 35.11 7.59 21.06
N ALA A 50 34.68 7.38 19.82
CA ALA A 50 33.34 6.87 19.51
C ALA A 50 33.12 5.43 19.98
N LYS A 51 34.15 4.57 19.89
CA LYS A 51 34.09 3.17 20.35
C LYS A 51 33.93 3.09 21.87
N ASP A 52 34.63 3.93 22.62
CA ASP A 52 34.59 3.95 24.08
C ASP A 52 33.24 4.45 24.60
N VAL A 53 32.73 5.54 24.03
CA VAL A 53 31.39 6.07 24.33
C VAL A 53 30.32 5.02 24.06
N ARG A 54 30.38 4.35 22.91
CA ARG A 54 29.47 3.27 22.55
C ARG A 54 29.58 2.09 23.52
N ARG A 55 30.80 1.60 23.81
CA ARG A 55 31.04 0.47 24.74
C ARG A 55 30.48 0.77 26.13
N THR A 56 30.62 2.02 26.57
CA THR A 56 30.07 2.46 27.86
C THR A 56 28.54 2.46 27.85
N ALA A 57 27.91 2.87 26.74
CA ALA A 57 26.45 2.87 26.60
C ALA A 57 25.85 1.47 26.44
N SER A 58 26.60 0.51 25.88
CA SER A 58 26.19 -0.89 25.70
C SER A 58 26.51 -1.79 26.91
N GLY A 59 27.06 -1.25 28.00
CA GLY A 59 27.42 -2.06 29.17
C GLY A 59 28.63 -2.98 28.95
N GLY A 60 29.48 -2.69 27.96
CA GLY A 60 30.66 -3.48 27.62
C GLY A 60 30.60 -4.15 26.25
N ASP A 61 29.42 -4.26 25.64
CA ASP A 61 29.24 -4.98 24.40
C ASP A 61 29.93 -4.31 23.19
N PRO A 62 30.42 -5.12 22.22
CA PRO A 62 31.11 -4.64 21.04
C PRO A 62 30.19 -3.98 20.02
N THR A 63 28.88 -3.90 20.26
CA THR A 63 27.87 -3.28 19.40
C THR A 63 26.84 -2.57 20.27
N LEU A 64 26.24 -1.50 19.75
CA LEU A 64 25.10 -0.85 20.40
C LEU A 64 23.88 -1.04 19.51
N GLU A 65 22.91 -1.81 20.00
CA GLU A 65 21.68 -2.07 19.28
C GLU A 65 20.65 -0.96 19.52
N ILE A 66 20.03 -0.48 18.46
CA ILE A 66 18.97 0.53 18.53
C ILE A 66 17.71 -0.02 17.87
N PRO A 67 16.55 0.02 18.56
CA PRO A 67 15.29 -0.34 17.93
C PRO A 67 14.94 0.70 16.85
N TRP A 68 14.49 0.21 15.71
CA TRP A 68 14.06 1.04 14.59
C TRP A 68 12.92 0.37 13.81
N CYS A 69 12.23 1.16 12.98
CA CYS A 69 11.30 0.68 11.98
C CYS A 69 11.50 1.37 10.64
N SER A 70 10.94 0.80 9.57
CA SER A 70 11.04 1.34 8.20
C SER A 70 10.63 2.80 8.07
N MET A 71 9.70 3.26 8.92
CA MET A 71 9.15 4.62 8.90
C MET A 71 10.01 5.63 9.68
N ASP A 72 11.05 5.17 10.38
CA ASP A 72 11.90 6.09 11.12
C ASP A 72 12.68 7.00 10.18
N THR A 73 12.74 8.28 10.55
CA THR A 73 13.74 9.18 10.01
C THR A 73 15.07 8.94 10.72
N ILE A 74 16.17 9.35 10.08
CA ILE A 74 17.48 9.37 10.76
C ILE A 74 17.43 10.24 12.02
N ALA A 75 16.64 11.32 12.04
CA ALA A 75 16.45 12.14 13.23
C ALA A 75 15.87 11.31 14.41
N HIS A 76 14.87 10.47 14.18
CA HIS A 76 14.30 9.60 15.22
C HIS A 76 15.32 8.57 15.72
N ILE A 77 16.07 7.94 14.82
CA ILE A 77 17.14 7.00 15.18
C ILE A 77 18.22 7.72 16.01
N MET A 78 18.60 8.93 15.60
CA MET A 78 19.58 9.74 16.32
C MET A 78 19.09 10.09 17.72
N GLN A 79 17.82 10.46 17.90
CA GLN A 79 17.24 10.76 19.21
C GLN A 79 17.30 9.56 20.16
N ARG A 80 16.91 8.36 19.69
CA ARG A 80 17.01 7.13 20.50
C ARG A 80 18.45 6.78 20.85
N LEU A 81 19.38 7.01 19.91
CA LEU A 81 20.81 6.82 20.18
C LEU A 81 21.33 7.83 21.20
N GLU A 82 20.91 9.09 21.11
CA GLU A 82 21.25 10.16 22.05
C GLU A 82 20.84 9.81 23.48
N GLU A 83 19.64 9.25 23.66
CA GLU A 83 19.14 8.78 24.95
C GLU A 83 20.01 7.66 25.55
N LYS A 84 20.53 6.74 24.72
CA LYS A 84 21.45 5.68 25.18
C LYS A 84 22.84 6.21 25.49
N LEU A 85 23.37 7.09 24.65
CA LEU A 85 24.72 7.66 24.81
C LEU A 85 24.78 8.69 25.94
N MET A 86 23.67 9.40 26.18
CA MET A 86 23.58 10.62 26.99
C MET A 86 24.51 11.75 26.48
N ILE A 87 24.73 11.83 25.17
CA ILE A 87 25.58 12.85 24.53
C ILE A 87 24.76 13.57 23.46
N PRO A 88 24.64 14.91 23.53
CA PRO A 88 23.93 15.70 22.54
C PRO A 88 24.38 15.41 21.09
N ARG A 89 23.42 15.24 20.17
CA ARG A 89 23.61 15.03 18.73
C ARG A 89 24.35 16.17 18.03
N ALA A 90 24.51 17.32 18.68
CA ALA A 90 25.35 18.42 18.22
C ALA A 90 26.85 18.09 18.19
N HIS A 91 27.27 16.94 18.76
CA HIS A 91 28.68 16.54 18.85
C HIS A 91 29.04 15.38 17.91
N TRP A 92 28.07 14.74 17.27
CA TRP A 92 28.27 13.55 16.45
C TRP A 92 27.26 13.44 15.31
N VAL A 93 27.62 12.64 14.30
CA VAL A 93 26.74 12.30 13.17
C VAL A 93 26.69 10.80 12.95
N LEU A 94 25.62 10.34 12.29
CA LEU A 94 25.56 9.00 11.74
C LEU A 94 26.03 9.01 10.29
N VAL A 95 26.88 8.05 9.97
CA VAL A 95 27.35 7.82 8.62
C VAL A 95 27.14 6.36 8.24
N ALA A 96 27.02 6.12 6.94
CA ALA A 96 27.06 4.78 6.37
C ALA A 96 27.53 4.87 4.91
N GLU A 97 28.28 3.85 4.48
CA GLU A 97 28.79 3.74 3.10
C GLU A 97 29.53 5.00 2.60
N GLY A 98 30.32 5.62 3.48
CA GLY A 98 31.09 6.81 3.16
C GLY A 98 30.31 8.11 3.06
N ARG A 99 29.04 8.13 3.51
CA ARG A 99 28.18 9.31 3.46
C ARG A 99 27.61 9.65 4.83
N VAL A 100 27.51 10.94 5.11
CA VAL A 100 26.75 11.45 6.26
C VAL A 100 25.27 11.31 5.94
N LEU A 101 24.51 10.75 6.88
CA LEU A 101 23.09 10.53 6.69
C LEU A 101 22.31 11.83 6.98
N GLU A 102 21.45 12.21 6.05
CA GLU A 102 20.57 13.37 6.21
C GLU A 102 19.50 13.08 7.26
N ARG A 103 19.21 14.05 8.13
CA ARG A 103 18.27 13.88 9.25
C ARG A 103 16.85 13.52 8.80
N ALA A 104 16.40 14.11 7.69
CA ALA A 104 15.07 13.88 7.12
C ALA A 104 14.99 12.59 6.29
N LEU A 105 16.10 11.87 6.09
CA LEU A 105 16.09 10.61 5.34
C LEU A 105 15.25 9.58 6.09
N ILE A 106 14.28 9.00 5.39
CA ILE A 106 13.45 7.90 5.87
C ILE A 106 14.21 6.57 5.64
N ALA A 107 14.25 5.72 6.66
CA ALA A 107 14.97 4.46 6.64
C ALA A 107 14.53 3.56 5.47
N PHE A 108 13.22 3.43 5.22
CA PHE A 108 12.67 2.68 4.08
C PHE A 108 13.19 3.12 2.71
N ASN A 109 13.61 4.38 2.58
CA ASN A 109 14.14 4.91 1.32
C ASN A 109 15.65 4.69 1.16
N SER A 110 16.31 4.02 2.09
CA SER A 110 17.77 3.88 2.12
C SER A 110 18.22 2.42 1.98
N VAL A 111 19.21 2.22 1.10
CA VAL A 111 19.84 0.90 0.83
C VAL A 111 20.47 0.32 2.10
N ILE A 112 20.90 1.18 3.02
CA ILE A 112 21.54 0.76 4.27
C ILE A 112 20.59 -0.06 5.14
N PHE A 113 19.29 0.27 5.09
CA PHE A 113 18.25 -0.30 5.93
C PHE A 113 17.55 -1.51 5.30
N SER A 114 17.92 -1.90 4.08
CA SER A 114 17.40 -3.12 3.44
C SER A 114 18.12 -4.39 3.92
N LYS A 115 19.22 -4.25 4.68
CA LYS A 115 19.94 -5.36 5.31
C LYS A 115 19.13 -5.92 6.47
N THR A 116 19.28 -7.21 6.76
CA THR A 116 18.68 -7.87 7.94
C THR A 116 19.01 -7.15 9.24
N THR A 117 20.26 -6.68 9.35
CA THR A 117 20.72 -5.86 10.47
C THR A 117 21.48 -4.67 9.89
N PRO A 118 20.85 -3.49 9.79
CA PRO A 118 21.51 -2.29 9.29
C PRO A 118 22.66 -1.89 10.19
N GLU A 119 23.78 -1.49 9.60
CA GLU A 119 24.97 -1.04 10.33
C GLU A 119 25.19 0.44 10.06
N LEU A 120 25.21 1.23 11.14
CA LEU A 120 25.49 2.66 11.13
C LEU A 120 26.78 2.92 11.90
N VAL A 121 27.52 3.96 11.51
CA VAL A 121 28.75 4.35 12.21
C VAL A 121 28.56 5.71 12.88
N LEU A 122 28.85 5.76 14.17
CA LEU A 122 28.91 6.96 14.99
C LEU A 122 30.26 7.66 14.76
N VAL A 123 30.20 8.91 14.26
CA VAL A 123 31.38 9.72 13.97
C VAL A 123 31.31 11.03 14.74
N PRO A 124 32.32 11.39 15.56
CA PRO A 124 32.41 12.73 16.13
C PRO A 124 32.47 13.78 15.02
N HIS A 125 31.84 14.95 15.20
CA HIS A 125 31.87 16.00 14.16
C HIS A 125 33.29 16.38 13.71
N ALA A 126 34.24 16.42 14.64
CA ALA A 126 35.65 16.71 14.37
C ALA A 126 36.35 15.68 13.45
N ALA A 127 35.80 14.47 13.31
CA ALA A 127 36.39 13.37 12.56
C ALA A 127 35.64 13.07 11.24
N VAL A 128 34.64 13.87 10.88
CA VAL A 128 33.80 13.65 9.68
C VAL A 128 34.61 13.75 8.39
N ASP A 129 35.52 14.72 8.29
CA ASP A 129 36.33 14.91 7.08
C ASP A 129 37.31 13.76 6.88
N ASP A 130 37.89 13.24 7.97
CA ASP A 130 38.77 12.07 7.93
C ASP A 130 38.00 10.80 7.54
N TYR A 131 36.78 10.64 8.05
CA TYR A 131 35.89 9.55 7.63
C TYR A 131 35.59 9.63 6.12
N LYS A 132 35.21 10.80 5.61
CA LYS A 132 34.91 10.99 4.17
C LYS A 132 36.11 10.70 3.26
N LYS A 133 37.34 10.98 3.72
CA LYS A 133 38.57 10.68 2.96
C LYS A 133 38.92 9.19 2.96
N SER A 134 38.63 8.49 4.06
CA SER A 134 38.97 7.07 4.23
C SER A 134 37.90 6.13 3.68
N ALA A 135 36.64 6.56 3.63
CA ALA A 135 35.55 5.75 3.17
C ALA A 135 35.38 5.82 1.64
N VAL A 136 35.56 4.67 0.98
CA VAL A 136 35.25 4.52 -0.45
C VAL A 136 33.79 4.07 -0.57
N PRO A 137 32.89 4.87 -1.17
CA PRO A 137 31.52 4.43 -1.42
C PRO A 137 31.54 3.22 -2.33
N THR A 138 30.81 2.17 -1.99
CA THR A 138 30.64 1.01 -2.88
C THR A 138 29.89 1.49 -4.13
N PRO A 139 30.52 1.44 -5.33
CA PRO A 139 29.80 1.78 -6.55
C PRO A 139 28.69 0.76 -6.76
N ARG A 140 27.48 1.26 -7.03
CA ARG A 140 26.33 0.42 -7.37
C ARG A 140 25.66 0.96 -8.62
N THR A 141 25.24 0.07 -9.49
CA THR A 141 24.39 0.41 -10.63
C THR A 141 23.00 0.81 -10.15
N ALA A 142 22.26 1.56 -10.98
CA ALA A 142 20.88 1.94 -10.64
C ALA A 142 19.98 0.70 -10.45
N VAL A 143 20.22 -0.38 -11.19
CA VAL A 143 19.46 -1.64 -11.04
C VAL A 143 19.77 -2.32 -9.72
N GLU A 144 21.04 -2.38 -9.32
CA GLU A 144 21.43 -2.94 -8.01
C GLU A 144 20.79 -2.13 -6.87
N ILE A 145 20.84 -0.80 -6.95
CA ILE A 145 20.18 0.07 -5.96
C ILE A 145 18.68 -0.21 -5.92
N ALA A 146 18.01 -0.30 -7.07
CA ALA A 146 16.58 -0.56 -7.13
C ALA A 146 16.23 -1.95 -6.58
N ASN A 147 17.01 -2.97 -6.94
CA ASN A 147 16.84 -4.33 -6.45
C ASN A 147 17.00 -4.41 -4.93
N THR A 148 18.01 -3.75 -4.38
CA THR A 148 18.28 -3.73 -2.95
C THR A 148 17.19 -2.97 -2.18
N LEU A 149 16.72 -1.83 -2.69
CA LEU A 149 15.66 -1.05 -2.04
C LEU A 149 14.30 -1.72 -2.08
N PHE A 150 13.97 -2.36 -3.20
CA PHE A 150 12.60 -2.69 -3.53
C PHE A 150 12.34 -4.17 -3.77
N ARG A 151 13.35 -5.03 -3.53
CA ARG A 151 13.27 -6.49 -3.64
C ARG A 151 12.69 -6.93 -4.98
N LEU A 152 13.29 -6.44 -6.06
CA LEU A 152 12.85 -6.73 -7.43
C LEU A 152 12.97 -8.23 -7.73
N VAL A 153 12.13 -8.72 -8.63
CA VAL A 153 12.11 -10.13 -9.04
C VAL A 153 12.74 -10.24 -10.42
N GLU A 154 13.98 -10.74 -10.49
CA GLU A 154 14.69 -10.92 -11.76
C GLU A 154 14.61 -9.67 -12.66
N PRO A 155 15.21 -8.55 -12.24
CA PRO A 155 15.09 -7.28 -12.95
C PRO A 155 15.62 -7.37 -14.38
N LEU A 156 14.81 -6.95 -15.34
CA LEU A 156 15.07 -6.88 -16.77
C LEU A 156 15.69 -5.53 -17.15
N GLY A 157 16.56 -5.53 -18.17
CA GLY A 157 17.05 -4.29 -18.79
C GLY A 157 18.08 -3.53 -17.95
N SER A 158 19.17 -4.19 -17.58
CA SER A 158 20.26 -3.62 -16.75
C SER A 158 20.99 -2.41 -17.37
N GLN A 159 20.75 -2.09 -18.65
CA GLN A 159 21.50 -1.07 -19.38
C GLN A 159 20.89 0.34 -19.35
N ASP A 160 19.59 0.49 -19.01
CA ASP A 160 18.97 1.82 -18.97
C ASP A 160 19.08 2.47 -17.57
N ALA A 161 20.29 2.94 -17.26
CA ALA A 161 20.57 3.61 -15.99
C ALA A 161 19.68 4.83 -15.73
N LYS A 162 19.22 5.52 -16.80
CA LYS A 162 18.37 6.72 -16.66
C LYS A 162 16.96 6.35 -16.24
N SER A 163 16.34 5.34 -16.86
CA SER A 163 15.00 4.88 -16.48
C SER A 163 14.99 4.26 -15.09
N TRP A 164 16.02 3.50 -14.71
CA TRP A 164 16.14 2.98 -13.34
C TRP A 164 16.33 4.09 -12.30
N ALA A 165 17.12 5.13 -12.61
CA ALA A 165 17.26 6.28 -11.74
C ALA A 165 15.92 7.02 -11.56
N ALA A 166 15.15 7.20 -12.65
CA ALA A 166 13.81 7.79 -12.60
C ALA A 166 12.85 6.95 -11.74
N TYR A 167 12.86 5.62 -11.94
CA TYR A 167 12.07 4.67 -11.16
C TYR A 167 12.40 4.76 -9.65
N ILE A 168 13.69 4.74 -9.28
CA ILE A 168 14.12 4.86 -7.88
C ILE A 168 13.66 6.19 -7.29
N LYS A 169 13.89 7.29 -8.01
CA LYS A 169 13.50 8.63 -7.56
C LYS A 169 12.00 8.71 -7.29
N GLN A 170 11.18 8.17 -8.19
CA GLN A 170 9.72 8.21 -8.02
C GLN A 170 9.23 7.28 -6.92
N ARG A 171 9.68 6.03 -6.88
CA ARG A 171 9.22 5.09 -5.84
C ARG A 171 9.59 5.61 -4.44
N ARG A 172 10.78 6.18 -4.26
CA ARG A 172 11.16 6.86 -3.00
C ARG A 172 10.25 8.05 -2.66
N TYR A 173 9.96 8.90 -3.64
CA TYR A 173 9.07 10.03 -3.44
C TYR A 173 7.67 9.57 -3.00
N LEU A 174 7.09 8.57 -3.68
CA LEU A 174 5.76 8.07 -3.33
C LEU A 174 5.76 7.34 -1.99
N ASN A 175 6.83 6.64 -1.63
CA ASN A 175 6.98 6.06 -0.30
C ASN A 175 7.02 7.14 0.80
N THR A 176 7.73 8.25 0.56
CA THR A 176 7.70 9.42 1.46
C THR A 176 6.28 9.98 1.56
N ARG A 177 5.56 10.08 0.43
CA ARG A 177 4.20 10.59 0.43
C ARG A 177 3.23 9.65 1.16
N LEU A 178 3.38 8.34 1.01
CA LEU A 178 2.64 7.35 1.79
C LEU A 178 2.94 7.53 3.29
N GLN A 179 4.19 7.78 3.67
CA GLN A 179 4.52 8.09 5.06
C GLN A 179 3.81 9.34 5.56
N GLU A 180 3.80 10.43 4.79
CA GLU A 180 3.05 11.64 5.16
C GLU A 180 1.56 11.32 5.33
N LEU A 181 0.97 10.53 4.42
CA LEU A 181 -0.43 10.10 4.53
C LEU A 181 -0.67 9.22 5.76
N VAL A 182 0.25 8.34 6.11
CA VAL A 182 0.17 7.51 7.32
C VAL A 182 0.34 8.36 8.56
N VAL A 183 1.31 9.26 8.63
CA VAL A 183 1.51 10.11 9.82
C VAL A 183 0.30 11.02 10.02
N HIS A 184 -0.17 11.70 8.98
CA HIS A 184 -1.36 12.56 9.08
C HIS A 184 -2.66 11.76 9.29
N GLY A 185 -2.78 10.58 8.68
CA GLY A 185 -3.94 9.71 8.82
C GLY A 185 -3.99 8.98 10.17
N PHE A 186 -2.85 8.75 10.82
CA PHE A 186 -2.77 8.05 12.11
C PHE A 186 -2.34 8.97 13.27
N ASP A 187 -2.37 10.29 13.10
CA ASP A 187 -1.94 11.26 14.13
C ASP A 187 -2.74 11.04 15.44
N ASP A 188 -1.98 10.60 16.45
CA ASP A 188 -2.13 10.25 17.87
C ASP A 188 -3.49 10.20 18.62
N TYR A 189 -4.65 10.57 18.05
CA TYR A 189 -5.93 10.58 18.78
C TYR A 189 -7.13 9.97 18.07
N ASN A 190 -7.04 9.60 16.78
CA ASN A 190 -8.13 8.91 16.09
C ASN A 190 -7.61 7.87 15.10
N MET A 191 -7.53 6.61 15.52
CA MET A 191 -7.51 5.47 14.58
C MET A 191 -8.80 5.37 13.75
N GLU A 192 -9.77 6.26 13.98
CA GLU A 192 -11.04 6.39 13.29
C GLU A 192 -11.00 7.40 12.13
N SER A 193 -9.81 7.92 11.74
CA SER A 193 -9.73 8.80 10.58
C SER A 193 -10.12 8.05 9.28
N PRO A 194 -10.88 8.69 8.38
CA PRO A 194 -11.20 8.11 7.07
C PRO A 194 -9.95 7.73 6.27
N GLU A 195 -8.87 8.49 6.42
CA GLU A 195 -7.59 8.25 5.75
C GLU A 195 -6.93 6.96 6.24
N GLY A 196 -6.83 6.76 7.56
CA GLY A 196 -6.26 5.56 8.15
C GLY A 196 -7.03 4.30 7.76
N GLY A 197 -8.37 4.38 7.77
CA GLY A 197 -9.25 3.30 7.31
C GLY A 197 -9.05 2.95 5.83
N MET A 198 -8.99 3.96 4.95
CA MET A 198 -8.78 3.74 3.52
C MET A 198 -7.41 3.10 3.22
N LEU A 199 -6.36 3.60 3.87
CA LEU A 199 -5.03 3.03 3.69
C LEU A 199 -5.03 1.56 4.14
N GLU A 200 -5.55 1.23 5.32
CA GLU A 200 -5.57 -0.15 5.82
C GLU A 200 -6.40 -1.05 4.91
N GLN A 201 -7.49 -0.53 4.34
CA GLN A 201 -8.32 -1.25 3.38
C GLN A 201 -7.53 -1.60 2.10
N ILE A 202 -6.73 -0.68 1.55
CA ILE A 202 -5.84 -0.96 0.41
C ILE A 202 -4.90 -2.11 0.77
N ARG A 203 -4.28 -2.05 1.95
CA ARG A 203 -3.34 -3.06 2.43
C ARG A 203 -3.99 -4.43 2.56
N LEU A 204 -5.09 -4.52 3.30
CA LEU A 204 -5.81 -5.77 3.57
C LEU A 204 -6.36 -6.39 2.29
N ASN A 205 -6.91 -5.59 1.39
CA ASN A 205 -7.47 -6.10 0.15
C ASN A 205 -6.39 -6.54 -0.83
N THR A 206 -5.25 -5.84 -0.87
CA THR A 206 -4.07 -6.30 -1.64
C THR A 206 -3.56 -7.64 -1.09
N ILE A 207 -3.44 -7.79 0.23
CA ILE A 207 -3.06 -9.06 0.88
C ILE A 207 -4.05 -10.17 0.51
N ARG A 208 -5.36 -9.92 0.59
CA ARG A 208 -6.39 -10.93 0.26
C ARG A 208 -6.26 -11.43 -1.17
N VAL A 209 -6.07 -10.53 -2.14
CA VAL A 209 -5.87 -10.93 -3.55
C VAL A 209 -4.60 -11.74 -3.69
N LEU A 210 -3.48 -11.23 -3.17
CA LEU A 210 -2.16 -11.90 -3.27
C LEU A 210 -2.14 -13.28 -2.61
N SER A 211 -2.75 -13.44 -1.44
CA SER A 211 -2.86 -14.73 -0.74
C SER A 211 -3.72 -15.76 -1.48
N SER A 212 -4.58 -15.32 -2.42
CA SER A 212 -5.39 -16.22 -3.25
C SER A 212 -4.67 -16.68 -4.53
N VAL A 213 -3.52 -16.09 -4.86
CA VAL A 213 -2.74 -16.47 -6.06
C VAL A 213 -1.97 -17.76 -5.77
N LYS A 214 -2.33 -18.85 -6.46
CA LYS A 214 -1.65 -20.15 -6.34
C LYS A 214 -0.26 -20.09 -7.01
N GLY A 215 0.74 -20.75 -6.43
CA GLY A 215 2.05 -20.97 -7.09
C GLY A 215 3.06 -19.81 -7.02
N VAL A 216 2.71 -18.67 -6.43
CA VAL A 216 3.64 -17.53 -6.29
C VAL A 216 4.46 -17.64 -5.00
N ARG A 217 5.78 -17.42 -5.10
CA ARG A 217 6.68 -17.46 -3.94
C ARG A 217 6.31 -16.40 -2.89
N PRO A 218 6.42 -16.69 -1.58
CA PRO A 218 6.13 -15.73 -0.52
C PRO A 218 6.89 -14.39 -0.65
N ASP A 219 8.16 -14.44 -1.05
CA ASP A 219 8.95 -13.23 -1.28
C ASP A 219 8.41 -12.38 -2.43
N THR A 220 7.92 -13.01 -3.50
CA THR A 220 7.28 -12.30 -4.62
C THR A 220 5.97 -11.65 -4.19
N LEU A 221 5.16 -12.33 -3.35
CA LEU A 221 3.94 -11.73 -2.80
C LEU A 221 4.27 -10.51 -1.92
N ARG A 222 5.30 -10.62 -1.07
CA ARG A 222 5.77 -9.50 -0.24
C ARG A 222 6.26 -8.33 -1.09
N SER A 223 7.09 -8.59 -2.11
CA SER A 223 7.56 -7.54 -3.03
C SER A 223 6.40 -6.87 -3.79
N THR A 224 5.38 -7.65 -4.18
CA THR A 224 4.19 -7.12 -4.86
C THR A 224 3.36 -6.23 -3.94
N LEU A 225 3.16 -6.64 -2.69
CA LEU A 225 2.50 -5.82 -1.68
C LEU A 225 3.26 -4.49 -1.45
N GLU A 226 4.58 -4.55 -1.29
CA GLU A 226 5.45 -3.38 -1.13
C GLU A 226 5.55 -2.49 -2.38
N ALA A 227 5.03 -2.95 -3.52
CA ALA A 227 5.01 -2.20 -4.78
C ALA A 227 3.73 -1.38 -4.97
N VAL A 228 2.70 -1.59 -4.14
CA VAL A 228 1.46 -0.81 -4.15
C VAL A 228 1.64 0.40 -3.23
N THR A 229 1.58 1.60 -3.80
CA THR A 229 1.84 2.86 -3.09
C THR A 229 0.74 3.88 -3.38
N PRO A 230 -0.17 4.12 -2.43
CA PRO A 230 -1.04 5.29 -2.44
C PRO A 230 -0.21 6.57 -2.40
N TRP A 231 -0.53 7.55 -3.25
CA TRP A 231 0.24 8.79 -3.30
C TRP A 231 -0.60 10.07 -3.40
N GLN A 232 -1.87 9.95 -3.73
CA GLN A 232 -2.84 11.02 -3.58
C GLN A 232 -4.10 10.46 -2.93
N LEU A 233 -4.51 11.08 -1.84
CA LEU A 233 -5.76 10.85 -1.16
C LEU A 233 -6.32 12.23 -0.81
N ASP A 234 -7.46 12.56 -1.40
CA ASP A 234 -8.16 13.81 -1.19
C ASP A 234 -9.59 13.46 -0.77
N ILE A 235 -9.92 13.81 0.47
CA ILE A 235 -11.19 13.50 1.13
C ILE A 235 -11.90 14.82 1.39
N GLU A 236 -12.93 15.12 0.61
CA GLU A 236 -13.83 16.24 0.90
C GLU A 236 -15.04 15.68 1.66
N GLY A 237 -15.25 16.14 2.89
CA GLY A 237 -16.36 15.71 3.75
C GLY A 237 -17.15 16.89 4.33
N SER A 238 -18.40 16.63 4.71
CA SER A 238 -19.21 17.49 5.57
C SER A 238 -19.36 16.85 6.96
N GLU A 239 -19.97 17.55 7.90
CA GLU A 239 -20.32 16.99 9.22
C GLU A 239 -21.20 15.72 9.13
N SER A 240 -21.88 15.52 7.99
CA SER A 240 -22.74 14.36 7.72
C SER A 240 -22.02 13.20 7.01
N GLY A 241 -20.72 13.30 6.75
CA GLY A 241 -19.92 12.23 6.15
C GLY A 241 -19.02 12.66 5.00
N VAL A 242 -18.39 11.69 4.36
CA VAL A 242 -17.46 11.91 3.26
C VAL A 242 -18.25 12.15 1.96
N GLY A 243 -18.15 13.35 1.40
CA GLY A 243 -18.85 13.76 0.18
C GLY A 243 -18.10 13.37 -1.10
N ARG A 244 -16.77 13.32 -1.06
CA ARG A 244 -15.92 12.97 -2.20
C ARG A 244 -14.60 12.38 -1.75
N VAL A 245 -14.17 11.30 -2.41
CA VAL A 245 -12.80 10.77 -2.29
C VAL A 245 -12.14 10.59 -3.64
N GLU A 246 -11.19 11.46 -3.93
CA GLU A 246 -10.29 11.28 -5.07
C GLU A 246 -9.02 10.58 -4.56
N MET A 247 -8.82 9.35 -5.02
CA MET A 247 -7.64 8.56 -4.64
C MET A 247 -6.88 8.09 -5.86
N THR A 248 -5.57 8.16 -5.78
CA THR A 248 -4.66 7.61 -6.79
C THR A 248 -3.55 6.80 -6.15
N THR A 249 -3.35 5.62 -6.69
CA THR A 249 -2.32 4.67 -6.27
C THR A 249 -1.44 4.30 -7.45
N ARG A 250 -0.24 3.83 -7.14
CA ARG A 250 0.71 3.30 -8.11
C ARG A 250 1.07 1.87 -7.75
N ILE A 251 1.05 1.00 -8.75
CA ILE A 251 1.65 -0.33 -8.66
C ILE A 251 2.96 -0.30 -9.45
N HIS A 252 4.07 -0.39 -8.75
CA HIS A 252 5.39 -0.42 -9.37
C HIS A 252 5.69 -1.81 -9.96
N SER A 253 6.28 -1.85 -11.16
CA SER A 253 6.78 -3.11 -11.73
C SER A 253 7.87 -3.69 -10.84
N LEU A 254 7.87 -5.02 -10.71
CA LEU A 254 8.90 -5.75 -9.97
C LEU A 254 10.12 -6.09 -10.83
N ARG A 255 10.07 -5.83 -12.14
CA ARG A 255 11.08 -6.32 -13.08
C ARG A 255 11.72 -5.22 -13.92
N ARG A 256 11.00 -4.16 -14.26
CA ARG A 256 11.50 -3.12 -15.17
C ARG A 256 11.19 -1.74 -14.59
N PRO A 257 11.80 -0.65 -15.08
CA PRO A 257 11.54 0.69 -14.58
C PRO A 257 10.19 1.22 -15.08
N ALA A 258 9.10 0.50 -14.80
CA ALA A 258 7.74 0.77 -15.21
C ALA A 258 6.77 0.76 -14.03
N ALA A 259 5.57 1.29 -14.22
CA ALA A 259 4.51 1.27 -13.23
C ALA A 259 3.13 1.39 -13.87
N VAL A 260 2.09 1.12 -13.10
CA VAL A 260 0.70 1.38 -13.47
C VAL A 260 0.08 2.25 -12.40
N ASP A 261 -0.48 3.39 -12.81
CA ASP A 261 -1.30 4.19 -11.90
C ASP A 261 -2.76 3.79 -12.03
N VAL A 262 -3.46 3.77 -10.90
CA VAL A 262 -4.89 3.53 -10.81
C VAL A 262 -5.51 4.67 -10.00
N LYS A 263 -6.63 5.21 -10.47
CA LYS A 263 -7.36 6.25 -9.75
C LYS A 263 -8.86 5.97 -9.74
N VAL A 264 -9.51 6.48 -8.70
CA VAL A 264 -10.97 6.55 -8.61
C VAL A 264 -11.39 8.01 -8.64
N ASP A 265 -12.32 8.31 -9.54
CA ASP A 265 -13.01 9.59 -9.62
C ASP A 265 -14.48 9.34 -9.26
N PRO A 266 -14.89 9.63 -8.02
CA PRO A 266 -16.26 9.40 -7.57
C PRO A 266 -17.25 10.37 -8.22
N SER A 267 -16.82 11.57 -8.61
CA SER A 267 -17.67 12.55 -9.29
C SER A 267 -18.10 12.06 -10.67
N MET A 268 -17.27 11.22 -11.28
CA MET A 268 -17.51 10.58 -12.57
C MET A 268 -17.90 9.11 -12.42
N CYS A 269 -18.04 8.59 -11.18
CA CYS A 269 -18.31 7.18 -10.89
C CYS A 269 -17.42 6.24 -11.72
N LYS A 270 -16.11 6.52 -11.72
CA LYS A 270 -15.18 5.91 -12.68
C LYS A 270 -13.85 5.51 -12.04
N VAL A 271 -13.40 4.30 -12.34
CA VAL A 271 -12.01 3.89 -12.12
C VAL A 271 -11.25 4.01 -13.43
N SER A 272 -10.08 4.63 -13.38
CA SER A 272 -9.21 4.81 -14.54
C SER A 272 -7.80 4.34 -14.24
N TYR A 273 -7.06 3.96 -15.27
CA TYR A 273 -5.67 3.53 -15.16
C TYR A 273 -4.79 4.18 -16.23
N ARG A 274 -3.48 4.18 -16.01
CA ARG A 274 -2.48 4.49 -17.05
C ARG A 274 -1.22 3.67 -16.85
N VAL A 275 -0.59 3.32 -17.96
CA VAL A 275 0.67 2.58 -17.99
C VAL A 275 1.83 3.57 -18.14
N LEU A 276 2.86 3.40 -17.33
CA LEU A 276 4.10 4.17 -17.36
C LEU A 276 5.25 3.22 -17.66
N ASP A 277 5.60 3.04 -18.94
CA ASP A 277 6.69 2.15 -19.38
C ASP A 277 7.57 2.85 -20.44
N PRO A 278 8.75 3.40 -20.07
CA PRO A 278 9.28 3.50 -18.72
C PRO A 278 8.60 4.60 -17.89
N VAL A 279 8.86 4.59 -16.59
CA VAL A 279 8.54 5.68 -15.66
C VAL A 279 9.26 6.95 -16.12
N PRO A 280 8.56 8.08 -16.38
CA PRO A 280 9.19 9.28 -16.94
C PRO A 280 10.19 9.94 -15.99
N ALA A 281 11.28 10.53 -16.48
CA ALA A 281 12.33 11.12 -15.62
C ALA A 281 11.85 12.30 -14.75
N ASP A 282 10.96 13.14 -15.31
CA ASP A 282 10.51 14.40 -14.69
C ASP A 282 9.18 14.28 -13.94
N SER A 283 8.60 13.08 -13.90
CA SER A 283 7.20 12.88 -13.46
C SER A 283 7.08 12.41 -12.02
N VAL A 284 7.72 13.11 -11.08
CA VAL A 284 7.09 13.15 -9.75
C VAL A 284 5.64 13.59 -10.00
N PRO A 285 4.63 12.78 -9.65
CA PRO A 285 3.26 13.08 -10.05
C PRO A 285 2.86 14.44 -9.47
N LYS A 286 2.73 15.46 -10.32
CA LYS A 286 2.31 16.80 -9.87
C LYS A 286 0.82 16.84 -9.56
N SER A 287 0.05 15.94 -10.16
CA SER A 287 -1.40 15.81 -9.99
C SER A 287 -1.91 14.50 -10.59
N ALA A 288 -2.92 13.87 -9.97
CA ALA A 288 -3.71 12.78 -10.54
C ALA A 288 -4.47 13.16 -11.82
N ARG A 289 -4.58 14.46 -12.12
CA ARG A 289 -5.25 14.98 -13.32
C ARG A 289 -4.33 15.09 -14.53
N ALA A 290 -3.01 15.03 -14.34
CA ALA A 290 -2.07 15.10 -15.45
C ALA A 290 -2.08 13.81 -16.28
N GLY A 291 -1.80 13.94 -17.59
CA GLY A 291 -1.63 12.81 -18.51
C GLY A 291 -2.93 12.18 -19.02
N THR A 292 -2.78 11.17 -19.87
CA THR A 292 -3.91 10.44 -20.47
C THR A 292 -4.27 9.23 -19.62
N TRP A 293 -5.54 9.15 -19.21
CA TRP A 293 -6.09 8.05 -18.43
C TRP A 293 -7.06 7.23 -19.28
N LYS A 294 -6.93 5.92 -19.20
CA LYS A 294 -7.86 4.97 -19.81
C LYS A 294 -8.90 4.54 -18.78
N SER A 295 -10.12 4.28 -19.24
CA SER A 295 -11.17 3.75 -18.37
C SER A 295 -10.87 2.30 -18.00
N LEU A 296 -10.98 1.95 -16.72
CA LEU A 296 -10.98 0.57 -16.25
C LEU A 296 -12.43 0.08 -16.15
N LEU A 297 -13.24 0.82 -15.39
CA LEU A 297 -14.68 0.62 -15.28
C LEU A 297 -15.37 1.95 -14.97
N GLY A 298 -16.62 2.08 -15.39
CA GLY A 298 -17.51 3.18 -15.03
C GLY A 298 -18.89 2.67 -14.62
N TRP A 299 -19.59 3.45 -13.81
CA TRP A 299 -20.99 3.25 -13.45
C TRP A 299 -21.75 4.59 -13.50
N ASP A 300 -23.06 4.58 -13.73
CA ASP A 300 -23.87 5.82 -13.66
C ASP A 300 -24.18 6.11 -12.17
N GLN A 301 -24.20 7.39 -11.79
CA GLN A 301 -24.67 7.83 -10.46
C GLN A 301 -26.14 7.43 -10.21
N ARG A 302 -26.92 7.22 -11.28
CA ARG A 302 -28.26 6.62 -11.24
C ARG A 302 -28.25 5.14 -10.87
N ASP A 303 -27.16 4.41 -11.10
CA ASP A 303 -27.03 3.00 -10.70
C ASP A 303 -26.87 2.85 -9.17
N VAL A 304 -26.31 3.87 -8.50
CA VAL A 304 -26.17 3.92 -7.03
C VAL A 304 -27.51 4.22 -6.35
N ASN A 305 -28.38 5.01 -6.98
CA ASN A 305 -29.67 5.44 -6.43
C ASN A 305 -30.88 4.62 -6.93
N ALA A 306 -30.69 3.69 -7.88
CA ALA A 306 -31.78 2.90 -8.45
C ALA A 306 -32.22 1.74 -7.54
N TYR A 307 -32.91 2.09 -6.46
CA TYR A 307 -34.02 1.27 -5.99
C TYR A 307 -35.06 1.20 -7.12
N LYS A 308 -35.21 0.02 -7.72
CA LYS A 308 -36.21 -0.35 -8.75
C LYS A 308 -35.82 -0.06 -10.21
N GLY A 309 -35.38 -1.11 -10.90
CA GLY A 309 -35.82 -1.39 -12.27
C GLY A 309 -35.01 -0.81 -13.43
N TYR A 310 -34.17 0.21 -13.25
CA TYR A 310 -33.35 0.71 -14.36
C TYR A 310 -32.09 -0.15 -14.54
N ARG A 311 -32.05 -0.95 -15.63
CA ARG A 311 -30.82 -1.60 -16.13
C ARG A 311 -30.38 -0.86 -17.37
N GLY A 312 -29.62 0.21 -17.18
CA GLY A 312 -28.99 0.91 -18.30
C GLY A 312 -27.86 0.07 -18.92
N PRO A 313 -27.46 0.34 -20.17
CA PRO A 313 -26.30 -0.25 -20.85
C PRO A 313 -24.93 0.18 -20.26
N ASP A 314 -24.90 0.72 -19.04
CA ASP A 314 -23.86 1.60 -18.51
C ASP A 314 -23.08 1.05 -17.32
N GLU A 315 -23.34 -0.18 -16.88
CA GLU A 315 -22.38 -0.96 -16.11
C GLU A 315 -21.29 -1.46 -17.10
N ARG A 316 -20.28 -0.64 -17.40
CA ARG A 316 -19.24 -0.96 -18.41
C ARG A 316 -17.88 -1.18 -17.76
N PHE A 317 -17.41 -2.42 -17.89
CA PHE A 317 -16.00 -2.74 -17.74
C PHE A 317 -15.32 -2.45 -19.08
N ASP A 318 -14.50 -1.41 -19.12
CA ASP A 318 -13.98 -0.84 -20.36
C ASP A 318 -12.62 -1.44 -20.78
N MET A 319 -11.92 -2.08 -19.83
CA MET A 319 -10.60 -2.62 -20.09
C MET A 319 -10.67 -3.93 -20.91
N SER A 320 -9.98 -3.97 -22.04
CA SER A 320 -9.93 -5.14 -22.92
C SER A 320 -8.92 -6.21 -22.45
N ALA A 321 -9.07 -7.46 -22.91
CA ALA A 321 -8.12 -8.55 -22.63
C ALA A 321 -6.68 -8.20 -22.99
N PHE A 322 -6.50 -7.56 -24.15
CA PHE A 322 -5.19 -7.11 -24.62
C PHE A 322 -4.56 -6.08 -23.66
N GLU A 323 -5.38 -5.19 -23.11
CA GLU A 323 -4.92 -4.19 -22.14
C GLU A 323 -4.59 -4.83 -20.79
N VAL A 324 -5.38 -5.79 -20.31
CA VAL A 324 -5.08 -6.54 -19.08
C VAL A 324 -3.76 -7.29 -19.24
N GLN A 325 -3.56 -7.96 -20.37
CA GLN A 325 -2.30 -8.64 -20.69
C GLN A 325 -1.13 -7.65 -20.76
N SER A 326 -1.34 -6.46 -21.35
CA SER A 326 -0.32 -5.40 -21.39
C SER A 326 0.07 -4.95 -19.98
N VAL A 327 -0.91 -4.70 -19.10
CA VAL A 327 -0.67 -4.35 -17.70
C VAL A 327 0.06 -5.47 -16.95
N LYS A 328 -0.38 -6.73 -17.08
CA LYS A 328 0.31 -7.89 -16.51
C LYS A 328 1.77 -7.94 -16.97
N THR A 329 2.01 -7.78 -18.26
CA THR A 329 3.36 -7.83 -18.86
C THR A 329 4.25 -6.72 -18.31
N VAL A 330 3.71 -5.52 -18.10
CA VAL A 330 4.45 -4.39 -17.53
C VAL A 330 4.80 -4.62 -16.06
N LEU A 331 3.83 -5.05 -15.25
CA LEU A 331 4.01 -5.21 -13.80
C LEU A 331 4.86 -6.44 -13.43
N TYR A 332 4.61 -7.55 -14.12
CA TYR A 332 5.05 -8.89 -13.71
C TYR A 332 5.93 -9.59 -14.75
N GLY A 333 5.78 -9.23 -16.04
CA GLY A 333 6.41 -9.96 -17.14
C GLY A 333 6.04 -11.45 -17.13
N ASP A 334 6.95 -12.29 -17.59
CA ASP A 334 6.72 -13.74 -17.69
C ASP A 334 7.21 -14.54 -16.47
N ALA A 335 7.96 -13.91 -15.55
CA ALA A 335 8.56 -14.61 -14.41
C ALA A 335 7.65 -14.71 -13.19
N ILE A 336 6.53 -13.99 -13.19
CA ILE A 336 5.57 -13.99 -12.08
C ILE A 336 4.22 -14.41 -12.64
N ASP A 337 3.76 -15.59 -12.21
CA ASP A 337 2.52 -16.20 -12.66
C ASP A 337 1.32 -15.64 -11.87
N ILE A 338 0.94 -14.40 -12.18
CA ILE A 338 -0.31 -13.79 -11.74
C ILE A 338 -1.30 -13.85 -12.89
N SER A 339 -2.49 -14.40 -12.65
CA SER A 339 -3.51 -14.52 -13.69
C SER A 339 -3.98 -13.13 -14.20
N LEU A 340 -4.58 -13.08 -15.39
CA LEU A 340 -5.20 -11.83 -15.89
C LEU A 340 -6.29 -11.33 -14.94
N VAL A 341 -7.05 -12.27 -14.39
CA VAL A 341 -8.11 -12.01 -13.42
C VAL A 341 -7.54 -11.39 -12.14
N ASP A 342 -6.48 -11.97 -11.59
CA ASP A 342 -5.82 -11.45 -10.38
C ASP A 342 -5.11 -10.12 -10.65
N THR A 343 -4.63 -9.89 -11.87
CA THR A 343 -4.09 -8.60 -12.28
C THR A 343 -5.15 -7.51 -12.14
N VAL A 344 -6.38 -7.74 -12.63
CA VAL A 344 -7.48 -6.78 -12.46
C VAL A 344 -7.89 -6.64 -11.00
N ARG A 345 -7.98 -7.74 -10.25
CA ARG A 345 -8.27 -7.69 -8.81
C ARG A 345 -7.22 -6.88 -8.05
N LEU A 346 -5.95 -6.94 -8.43
CA LEU A 346 -4.88 -6.13 -7.83
C LEU A 346 -5.00 -4.65 -8.19
N LEU A 347 -5.41 -4.30 -9.42
CA LEU A 347 -5.71 -2.90 -9.77
C LEU A 347 -6.82 -2.33 -8.88
N LEU A 348 -7.88 -3.10 -8.65
CA LEU A 348 -9.01 -2.68 -7.81
C LEU A 348 -8.63 -2.68 -6.31
N ALA A 349 -7.90 -3.69 -5.84
CA ALA A 349 -7.42 -3.77 -4.47
C ALA A 349 -6.44 -2.64 -4.12
N SER A 350 -5.70 -2.14 -5.11
CA SER A 350 -4.85 -0.95 -4.93
C SER A 350 -5.66 0.30 -4.60
N LEU A 351 -6.97 0.32 -4.87
CA LEU A 351 -7.92 1.37 -4.47
C LEU A 351 -8.80 0.94 -3.28
N GLY A 352 -8.43 -0.11 -2.56
CA GLY A 352 -9.22 -0.63 -1.46
C GLY A 352 -10.46 -1.41 -1.90
N VAL A 353 -10.63 -1.74 -3.18
CA VAL A 353 -11.79 -2.49 -3.69
C VAL A 353 -11.45 -3.97 -3.77
N TYR A 354 -12.16 -4.82 -3.02
CA TYR A 354 -11.99 -6.27 -3.07
C TYR A 354 -13.18 -6.96 -3.73
N ILE A 355 -12.88 -7.91 -4.61
CA ILE A 355 -13.88 -8.71 -5.31
C ILE A 355 -13.46 -10.17 -5.20
N ASN A 356 -14.39 -10.97 -4.68
CA ASN A 356 -14.23 -12.41 -4.65
C ASN A 356 -14.75 -13.01 -5.94
N LEU A 357 -13.90 -13.75 -6.64
CA LEU A 357 -14.30 -14.48 -7.85
C LEU A 357 -14.26 -15.95 -7.51
N ARG A 358 -15.42 -16.60 -7.47
CA ARG A 358 -15.49 -18.06 -7.44
C ARG A 358 -14.76 -18.57 -8.68
N ILE A 359 -13.57 -19.11 -8.48
CA ILE A 359 -12.91 -20.01 -9.42
C ILE A 359 -13.49 -21.37 -9.06
N PRO A 360 -14.25 -22.03 -9.93
CA PRO A 360 -14.66 -23.40 -9.64
C PRO A 360 -13.39 -24.23 -9.65
N ASP A 361 -13.03 -24.79 -8.51
CA ASP A 361 -12.16 -25.95 -8.51
C ASP A 361 -12.89 -27.05 -9.31
N ALA A 362 -12.13 -27.80 -10.11
CA ALA A 362 -12.62 -28.84 -11.01
C ALA A 362 -13.24 -30.06 -10.28
N ASP A 363 -13.32 -30.02 -8.95
CA ASP A 363 -13.85 -31.07 -8.09
C ASP A 363 -14.95 -30.51 -7.19
N TYR A 364 -16.07 -30.11 -7.77
CA TYR A 364 -17.31 -29.94 -7.01
C TYR A 364 -17.87 -31.34 -6.74
N VAL A 365 -17.50 -31.95 -5.61
CA VAL A 365 -18.30 -33.00 -4.99
C VAL A 365 -19.50 -32.29 -4.37
N GLU A 366 -20.71 -32.65 -4.81
CA GLU A 366 -21.96 -32.21 -4.19
C GLU A 366 -21.91 -32.48 -2.68
N GLU A 367 -21.80 -31.43 -1.86
CA GLU A 367 -22.15 -31.53 -0.45
C GLU A 367 -23.68 -31.63 -0.35
N THR A 368 -24.13 -32.78 0.14
CA THR A 368 -25.53 -33.11 0.37
C THR A 368 -26.19 -32.14 1.37
N PRO A 369 -27.47 -31.80 1.17
CA PRO A 369 -28.18 -30.81 1.96
C PRO A 369 -28.67 -31.39 3.29
N ASP A 370 -27.93 -31.21 4.39
CA ASP A 370 -28.47 -31.59 5.71
C ASP A 370 -27.98 -30.77 6.92
N ASP A 371 -27.73 -29.47 6.73
CA ASP A 371 -27.58 -28.51 7.85
C ASP A 371 -28.69 -27.45 7.85
N ARG A 372 -29.95 -27.91 7.71
CA ARG A 372 -31.11 -27.15 8.18
C ARG A 372 -31.31 -27.49 9.66
N TYR A 373 -31.02 -26.56 10.56
CA TYR A 373 -31.82 -26.25 11.76
C TYR A 373 -31.00 -25.29 12.65
N MET A 374 -31.29 -23.99 12.58
CA MET A 374 -31.76 -23.18 13.72
C MET A 374 -31.86 -21.69 13.32
N SER A 375 -33.08 -21.16 13.48
CA SER A 375 -33.55 -19.77 13.48
C SER A 375 -33.68 -18.98 12.16
N ASN A 376 -34.88 -19.08 11.57
CA ASN A 376 -35.65 -17.95 11.02
C ASN A 376 -35.81 -16.87 12.13
N GLU A 377 -35.97 -15.56 11.89
CA GLU A 377 -36.88 -14.85 10.98
C GLU A 377 -36.32 -13.46 10.69
N GLY A 378 -36.38 -13.02 9.42
CA GLY A 378 -36.00 -11.66 9.03
C GLY A 378 -35.46 -11.49 7.60
N GLY A 379 -36.02 -12.22 6.63
CA GLY A 379 -36.10 -11.85 5.21
C GLY A 379 -34.87 -11.27 4.50
N GLY A 380 -34.21 -12.11 3.69
CA GLY A 380 -33.69 -11.67 2.39
C GLY A 380 -32.20 -11.32 2.30
N ASN A 381 -31.33 -12.13 2.90
CA ASN A 381 -29.89 -12.04 2.64
C ASN A 381 -29.54 -12.71 1.29
N LYS A 382 -29.83 -12.01 0.19
CA LYS A 382 -29.16 -12.24 -1.09
C LYS A 382 -27.88 -11.40 -1.06
N ASP A 383 -26.73 -12.06 -0.96
CA ASP A 383 -25.36 -11.53 -1.03
C ASP A 383 -25.26 -10.08 -1.56
N ARG A 384 -25.44 -9.14 -0.64
CA ARG A 384 -25.00 -7.75 -0.75
C ARG A 384 -24.03 -7.56 0.40
N PHE A 385 -23.13 -6.59 0.30
CA PHE A 385 -22.09 -6.23 1.28
C PHE A 385 -20.71 -6.89 1.08
N ALA A 386 -19.77 -6.07 0.60
CA ALA A 386 -18.39 -6.12 1.06
C ALA A 386 -18.32 -5.37 2.40
N PHE A 387 -17.80 -6.01 3.44
CA PHE A 387 -17.75 -5.45 4.79
C PHE A 387 -16.83 -4.22 4.86
N LEU A 388 -17.40 -3.10 5.31
CA LEU A 388 -16.76 -1.81 5.56
C LEU A 388 -17.07 -1.42 7.02
N SER A 389 -16.09 -0.93 7.77
CA SER A 389 -16.33 -0.23 9.03
C SER A 389 -15.77 1.21 8.97
N HIS A 390 -16.70 2.16 9.12
CA HIS A 390 -16.64 3.60 9.48
C HIS A 390 -16.10 4.66 8.51
N GLU A 391 -16.74 5.17 7.46
CA GLU A 391 -17.77 4.75 6.50
C GLU A 391 -17.44 5.51 5.20
N LEU A 392 -16.36 5.09 4.54
CA LEU A 392 -16.08 5.46 3.16
C LEU A 392 -16.63 4.35 2.27
N ARG A 393 -17.87 4.53 1.81
CA ARG A 393 -18.60 3.52 1.06
C ARG A 393 -18.44 3.76 -0.44
N TYR A 394 -17.59 2.96 -1.09
CA TYR A 394 -17.80 2.66 -2.52
C TYR A 394 -18.85 1.55 -2.58
N ASP A 395 -20.11 1.94 -2.69
CA ASP A 395 -21.17 0.99 -2.97
C ASP A 395 -21.08 0.61 -4.46
N PHE A 396 -20.37 -0.49 -4.75
CA PHE A 396 -20.47 -1.11 -6.06
C PHE A 396 -21.77 -1.91 -6.07
N PRO A 397 -22.77 -1.51 -6.87
CA PRO A 397 -24.13 -2.03 -6.72
C PRO A 397 -24.25 -3.54 -6.96
N ARG A 398 -23.26 -4.19 -7.59
CA ARG A 398 -23.28 -5.62 -7.98
C ARG A 398 -21.88 -6.25 -8.09
N SER A 399 -21.41 -6.91 -7.03
CA SER A 399 -20.11 -7.60 -7.04
C SER A 399 -20.05 -8.75 -8.06
N GLU A 400 -21.20 -9.37 -8.32
CA GLU A 400 -21.38 -10.49 -9.25
C GLU A 400 -21.27 -10.03 -10.70
N TRP A 401 -21.87 -8.88 -11.03
CA TRP A 401 -21.74 -8.24 -12.34
C TRP A 401 -20.27 -7.97 -12.64
N LEU A 402 -19.59 -7.31 -11.70
CA LEU A 402 -18.19 -6.96 -11.88
C LEU A 402 -17.33 -8.23 -12.03
N GLY A 403 -17.63 -9.29 -11.28
CA GLY A 403 -16.95 -10.56 -11.44
C GLY A 403 -17.13 -11.24 -12.80
N VAL A 404 -18.34 -11.21 -13.36
CA VAL A 404 -18.62 -11.72 -14.71
C VAL A 404 -17.84 -10.90 -15.75
N HIS A 405 -17.87 -9.57 -15.65
CA HIS A 405 -17.21 -8.69 -16.61
C HIS A 405 -15.69 -8.78 -16.54
N ILE A 406 -15.10 -8.92 -15.35
CA ILE A 406 -13.66 -9.18 -15.20
C ILE A 406 -13.28 -10.50 -15.89
N ARG A 407 -14.04 -11.58 -15.68
CA ARG A 407 -13.76 -12.88 -16.34
C ARG A 407 -13.87 -12.78 -17.86
N ARG A 408 -14.89 -12.09 -18.38
CA ARG A 408 -15.05 -11.83 -19.83
C ARG A 408 -13.88 -11.04 -20.40
N ALA A 409 -13.53 -9.93 -19.76
CA ALA A 409 -12.40 -9.11 -20.17
C ALA A 409 -11.09 -9.89 -20.12
N CYS A 410 -10.95 -10.88 -19.24
CA CYS A 410 -9.75 -11.71 -19.14
C CYS A 410 -9.80 -12.97 -20.04
N ASN A 411 -10.85 -13.17 -20.85
CA ASN A 411 -11.12 -14.42 -21.57
C ASN A 411 -11.04 -15.67 -20.67
N ALA A 412 -11.36 -15.53 -19.38
CA ALA A 412 -11.39 -16.65 -18.45
C ALA A 412 -12.66 -17.49 -18.67
N PRO A 413 -12.60 -18.82 -18.54
CA PRO A 413 -13.79 -19.67 -18.61
C PRO A 413 -14.85 -19.20 -17.61
N ILE A 414 -16.11 -19.15 -18.04
CA ILE A 414 -17.24 -18.72 -17.20
C ILE A 414 -18.25 -19.87 -17.07
N PRO A 415 -17.99 -20.84 -16.18
CA PRO A 415 -18.91 -21.97 -16.00
C PRO A 415 -20.25 -21.59 -15.36
N SER A 416 -20.34 -20.46 -14.63
CA SER A 416 -21.60 -19.95 -14.07
C SER A 416 -22.49 -19.20 -15.07
N ASP A 417 -22.08 -19.03 -16.33
CA ASP A 417 -22.83 -18.21 -17.31
C ASP A 417 -24.04 -18.96 -17.90
N THR A 418 -24.10 -20.29 -17.82
CA THR A 418 -25.32 -21.07 -18.15
C THR A 418 -26.45 -20.78 -17.16
N ASP A 419 -26.14 -20.52 -15.89
CA ASP A 419 -27.12 -20.15 -14.88
C ASP A 419 -27.33 -18.64 -14.80
N PHE A 420 -26.35 -17.79 -15.14
CA PHE A 420 -26.58 -16.34 -15.20
C PHE A 420 -27.56 -15.97 -16.33
N GLY A 421 -27.56 -16.73 -17.44
CA GLY A 421 -28.59 -16.64 -18.47
C GLY A 421 -29.99 -17.03 -17.95
N ARG A 422 -30.08 -18.00 -17.02
CA ARG A 422 -31.33 -18.49 -16.42
C ARG A 422 -31.82 -17.66 -15.25
N THR A 423 -30.97 -17.20 -14.34
CA THR A 423 -31.33 -16.30 -13.22
C THR A 423 -31.55 -14.88 -13.72
N GLY A 424 -30.78 -14.46 -14.73
CA GLY A 424 -31.03 -13.24 -15.48
C GLY A 424 -32.31 -13.27 -16.32
N ALA A 425 -32.86 -14.46 -16.62
CA ALA A 425 -34.16 -14.67 -17.27
C ALA A 425 -35.32 -14.96 -16.28
N ALA A 426 -35.08 -15.63 -15.16
CA ALA A 426 -36.06 -15.82 -14.08
C ALA A 426 -36.34 -14.50 -13.34
N LEU A 427 -35.37 -13.56 -13.35
CA LEU A 427 -35.58 -12.16 -12.98
C LEU A 427 -36.21 -11.32 -14.10
N ARG A 428 -36.45 -11.87 -15.31
CA ARG A 428 -37.24 -11.23 -16.38
C ARG A 428 -38.72 -11.66 -16.33
N ASP A 429 -39.00 -12.88 -15.89
CA ASP A 429 -40.37 -13.45 -15.91
C ASP A 429 -41.20 -13.21 -14.65
N HIS A 430 -40.64 -12.59 -13.60
CA HIS A 430 -41.40 -12.25 -12.39
C HIS A 430 -42.04 -10.86 -12.38
N ASP A 431 -42.03 -10.11 -13.49
CA ASP A 431 -42.57 -8.75 -13.53
C ASP A 431 -43.38 -8.42 -14.80
N VAL A 432 -44.03 -9.43 -15.40
CA VAL A 432 -45.05 -9.19 -16.44
C VAL A 432 -46.25 -10.12 -16.23
N GLY A 433 -47.36 -9.55 -15.75
CA GLY A 433 -48.71 -10.00 -16.09
C GLY A 433 -49.36 -11.04 -15.18
N GLY A 434 -49.85 -10.59 -14.03
CA GLY A 434 -51.02 -11.18 -13.40
C GLY A 434 -52.03 -10.06 -13.16
N GLU A 435 -53.10 -10.03 -13.94
CA GLU A 435 -54.22 -9.11 -13.77
C GLU A 435 -54.71 -9.14 -12.31
N LEU A 436 -54.87 -7.95 -11.73
CA LEU A 436 -55.59 -7.78 -10.48
C LEU A 436 -57.03 -8.25 -10.70
N ASP A 437 -57.41 -9.34 -10.06
CA ASP A 437 -58.80 -9.77 -9.97
C ASP A 437 -59.58 -8.70 -9.18
N ALA A 438 -60.64 -8.18 -9.79
CA ALA A 438 -61.52 -7.17 -9.21
C ALA A 438 -62.30 -7.68 -7.98
N ALA A 439 -62.12 -8.96 -7.61
CA ALA A 439 -62.73 -9.57 -6.44
C ALA A 439 -62.01 -9.30 -5.09
N GLU A 440 -60.74 -8.87 -5.07
CA GLU A 440 -59.99 -8.64 -3.82
C GLU A 440 -60.03 -7.18 -3.32
N LEU A 441 -60.58 -6.25 -4.10
CA LEU A 441 -60.71 -4.83 -3.71
C LEU A 441 -62.01 -4.48 -2.96
N ASP A 442 -62.93 -5.44 -2.79
CA ASP A 442 -64.23 -5.23 -2.13
C ASP A 442 -64.30 -5.83 -0.70
N ALA A 443 -63.21 -6.40 -0.19
CA ALA A 443 -63.17 -7.08 1.12
C ALA A 443 -62.50 -6.27 2.26
N MET A 444 -62.17 -4.99 2.05
CA MET A 444 -61.51 -4.16 3.08
C MET A 444 -62.27 -2.89 3.50
N ASN A 445 -63.60 -2.88 3.32
CA ASN A 445 -64.48 -2.00 4.09
C ASN A 445 -65.18 -2.82 5.17
N TYR A 446 -64.49 -3.07 6.30
CA TYR A 446 -65.02 -3.06 7.67
C TYR A 446 -63.87 -3.05 8.69
#